data_AF-A0A4V1MAH8-F1
#
_entry.id   AF-A0A4V1MAH8-F1
#
_cell.length_a   1.000
_cell.length_b   1.000
_cell.length_c   1.000
_cell.angle_alpha   90.00
_cell.angle_beta   90.00
_cell.angle_gamma   90.00
#
_symmetry.space_group_name_H-M   'P 1'
#
loop_
_entity.id
_entity.type
_entity.pdbx_description
1 polymer ?
#
loop_
_entity_poly.entity_id
_entity_poly.type
_entity_poly.pdbx_seq_one_letter_code
_entity_poly.pdbx_strand_id
1 'polypeptide(L)'
;MTLTIKIITILAIASIATACSKSTDSRSSQAGTGGSLAKFTISSGYLYTVNYSELKSYDISNPAAPVYKHTASAPQAQTIFSYNDNLFIGARDGIFIYDISNPSKPTLKGQASHLRACDPVIAEGTYAYSTLQGSSTCGNVNPGLYVYDITNIMQPVLKQYASMPKPKGLGLAQNTLYVCGEEYGMTIFDVSNPESPKEKKVLKDDTSYQDVIVAENALICYVNSGLLLYDITDRENPILLQKINQ
;
A
#
# COMPACT_ATOMS: atom_id res chain seq x y z
N MET A 1 44.82 55.11 -51.11
CA MET A 1 45.35 54.04 -50.26
C MET A 1 45.06 54.40 -48.81
N THR A 2 43.90 53.97 -48.29
CA THR A 2 43.66 53.86 -46.84
C THR A 2 42.38 53.06 -46.64
N LEU A 3 42.55 51.99 -45.88
CA LEU A 3 41.63 50.91 -45.57
C LEU A 3 41.00 51.24 -44.21
N THR A 4 39.68 51.16 -44.03
CA THR A 4 39.09 51.20 -42.67
C THR A 4 37.83 50.35 -42.57
N ILE A 5 38.07 49.08 -42.26
CA ILE A 5 37.47 48.25 -41.18
C ILE A 5 35.94 48.30 -41.04
N LYS A 6 35.29 47.21 -41.50
CA LYS A 6 33.94 46.80 -41.09
C LYS A 6 33.98 46.24 -39.66
N ILE A 7 33.30 46.89 -38.72
CA ILE A 7 33.06 46.36 -37.38
C ILE A 7 31.80 45.50 -37.44
N ILE A 8 31.96 44.19 -37.23
CA ILE A 8 30.87 43.22 -37.08
C ILE A 8 30.46 43.23 -35.61
N THR A 9 29.26 43.72 -35.32
CA THR A 9 28.68 43.70 -33.98
C THR A 9 28.14 42.29 -33.71
N ILE A 10 28.81 41.54 -32.83
CA ILE A 10 28.33 40.25 -32.34
C ILE A 10 27.28 40.51 -31.27
N LEU A 11 26.02 40.19 -31.58
CA LEU A 11 24.90 40.25 -30.65
C LEU A 11 24.94 38.99 -29.76
N ALA A 12 25.43 39.13 -28.53
CA ALA A 12 25.38 38.06 -27.54
C ALA A 12 23.95 37.88 -27.03
N ILE A 13 23.28 36.81 -27.46
CA ILE A 13 21.97 36.41 -26.95
C ILE A 13 22.20 35.73 -25.60
N ALA A 14 21.91 36.43 -24.51
CA ALA A 14 21.89 35.87 -23.17
C ALA A 14 20.68 34.95 -23.04
N SER A 15 20.91 33.64 -23.11
CA SER A 15 19.92 32.61 -22.78
C SER A 15 19.65 32.65 -21.27
N ILE A 16 18.52 33.23 -20.88
CA ILE A 16 18.02 33.16 -19.50
C ILE A 16 17.56 31.72 -19.27
N ALA A 17 18.39 30.93 -18.60
CA ALA A 17 17.99 29.64 -18.07
C ALA A 17 17.02 29.91 -16.90
N THR A 18 15.72 29.76 -17.17
CA THR A 18 14.69 29.73 -16.13
C THR A 18 14.89 28.45 -15.32
N ALA A 19 15.69 28.54 -14.26
CA ALA A 19 15.72 27.51 -13.23
C ALA A 19 14.34 27.49 -12.56
N CYS A 20 13.65 26.35 -12.62
CA CYS A 20 12.43 26.13 -11.86
C CYS A 20 12.75 26.27 -10.37
N SER A 21 12.45 27.42 -9.78
CA SER A 21 12.40 27.56 -8.33
C SER A 21 11.26 26.68 -7.84
N LYS A 22 11.61 25.54 -7.22
CA LYS A 22 10.65 24.70 -6.51
C LYS A 22 10.11 25.56 -5.36
N SER A 23 8.91 26.12 -5.54
CA SER A 23 8.20 26.80 -4.47
C SER A 23 8.10 25.80 -3.33
N THR A 24 8.73 26.10 -2.19
CA THR A 24 8.54 25.39 -0.93
C THR A 24 7.15 25.71 -0.42
N ASP A 25 6.16 25.13 -1.09
CA ASP A 25 4.82 24.98 -0.58
C ASP A 25 4.97 24.02 0.60
N SER A 26 4.70 24.51 1.82
CA SER A 26 4.74 23.74 3.07
C SER A 26 3.56 22.79 3.15
N ARG A 27 3.30 22.03 2.08
CA ARG A 27 2.54 20.80 2.16
C ARG A 27 3.43 19.85 2.95
N SER A 28 2.87 19.21 3.97
CA SER A 28 3.51 18.02 4.55
C SER A 28 3.97 17.17 3.37
N SER A 29 5.26 16.83 3.34
CA SER A 29 5.78 15.87 2.36
C SER A 29 5.14 14.54 2.71
N GLN A 30 3.90 14.34 2.26
CA GLN A 30 3.17 13.11 2.48
C GLN A 30 3.99 12.04 1.78
N ALA A 31 4.50 11.09 2.57
CA ALA A 31 5.15 9.92 2.03
C ALA A 31 4.18 9.22 1.07
N GLY A 32 4.70 8.58 0.02
CA GLY A 32 3.88 7.82 -0.90
C GLY A 32 3.11 6.71 -0.17
N THR A 33 1.91 6.38 -0.65
CA THR A 33 1.10 5.28 -0.12
C THR A 33 1.61 3.94 -0.66
N GLY A 34 1.88 2.98 0.24
CA GLY A 34 2.20 1.60 -0.14
C GLY A 34 0.95 0.79 -0.46
N GLY A 35 1.08 -0.21 -1.34
CA GLY A 35 0.06 -1.24 -1.53
C GLY A 35 0.03 -2.23 -0.37
N SER A 36 -0.97 -3.11 -0.38
CA SER A 36 -1.15 -4.08 0.69
C SER A 36 -0.06 -5.16 0.75
N LEU A 37 0.64 -5.40 -0.36
CA LEU A 37 1.79 -6.32 -0.42
C LEU A 37 3.12 -5.65 0.00
N ALA A 38 3.08 -4.41 0.50
CA ALA A 38 4.28 -3.67 0.87
C ALA A 38 5.07 -4.37 2.00
N LYS A 39 6.40 -4.33 1.89
CA LYS A 39 7.34 -4.81 2.93
C LYS A 39 7.97 -3.70 3.73
N PHE A 40 7.58 -2.46 3.44
CA PHE A 40 7.95 -1.31 4.22
C PHE A 40 6.83 -0.27 4.20
N THR A 41 6.77 0.54 5.24
CA THR A 41 5.86 1.69 5.31
C THR A 41 6.55 2.85 6.01
N ILE A 42 6.04 4.06 5.77
CA ILE A 42 6.51 5.26 6.45
C ILE A 42 5.37 5.78 7.34
N SER A 43 5.67 5.99 8.62
CA SER A 43 4.75 6.63 9.57
C SER A 43 5.53 7.51 10.53
N SER A 44 4.99 8.70 10.83
CA SER A 44 5.54 9.65 11.82
C SER A 44 7.05 9.95 11.67
N GLY A 45 7.53 10.07 10.43
CA GLY A 45 8.95 10.38 10.14
C GLY A 45 9.89 9.18 10.32
N TYR A 46 9.36 7.97 10.36
CA TYR A 46 10.10 6.72 10.45
C TYR A 46 9.77 5.79 9.29
N LEU A 47 10.80 5.11 8.77
CA LEU A 47 10.66 3.98 7.86
C LEU A 47 10.65 2.69 8.67
N TYR A 48 9.62 1.88 8.47
CA TYR A 48 9.51 0.53 9.02
C TYR A 48 9.66 -0.48 7.91
N THR A 49 10.48 -1.51 8.11
CA THR A 49 10.67 -2.58 7.13
C THR A 49 10.47 -3.93 7.80
N VAL A 50 9.82 -4.86 7.11
CA VAL A 50 9.71 -6.25 7.56
C VAL A 50 10.47 -7.18 6.64
N ASN A 51 11.10 -8.19 7.24
CA ASN A 51 11.54 -9.40 6.56
C ASN A 51 10.85 -10.61 7.21
N TYR A 52 11.27 -11.84 6.89
CA TYR A 52 10.61 -13.04 7.40
C TYR A 52 10.70 -13.24 8.94
N SER A 53 11.53 -12.48 9.65
CA SER A 53 11.75 -12.66 11.09
C SER A 53 11.83 -11.37 11.90
N GLU A 54 12.00 -10.22 11.25
CA GLU A 54 12.37 -8.97 11.89
C GLU A 54 11.53 -7.80 11.38
N LEU A 55 11.13 -6.92 12.30
CA LEU A 55 10.67 -5.58 12.05
C LEU A 55 11.79 -4.61 12.41
N LYS A 56 12.24 -3.80 11.44
CA LYS A 56 13.26 -2.76 11.66
C LYS A 56 12.65 -1.39 11.55
N SER A 57 13.15 -0.47 12.37
CA SER A 57 12.77 0.95 12.37
C SER A 57 13.98 1.83 12.08
N TYR A 58 13.77 2.83 11.24
CA TYR A 58 14.76 3.81 10.84
C TYR A 58 14.17 5.20 10.96
N ASP A 59 14.87 6.10 11.65
CA ASP A 59 14.56 7.53 11.65
C ASP A 59 14.93 8.11 10.27
N ILE A 60 13.97 8.75 9.61
CA ILE A 60 14.13 9.36 8.28
C ILE A 60 13.95 10.88 8.31
N SER A 61 14.20 11.52 9.46
CA SER A 61 14.28 12.99 9.56
C SER A 61 15.26 13.61 8.55
N ASN A 62 16.32 12.87 8.18
CA ASN A 62 17.11 13.11 6.98
C ASN A 62 16.92 11.95 5.98
N PRO A 63 16.06 12.09 4.95
CA PRO A 63 15.80 11.03 3.98
C PRO A 63 17.03 10.59 3.18
N ALA A 64 18.04 11.45 3.04
CA ALA A 64 19.29 11.12 2.36
C ALA A 64 20.25 10.27 3.23
N ALA A 65 19.99 10.20 4.54
CA ALA A 65 20.79 9.41 5.49
C ALA A 65 19.90 8.81 6.61
N PRO A 66 19.08 7.78 6.32
CA PRO A 66 18.27 7.09 7.32
C PRO A 66 19.11 6.52 8.47
N VAL A 67 18.65 6.69 9.71
CA VAL A 67 19.37 6.21 10.91
C VAL A 67 18.63 5.00 11.49
N TYR A 68 19.29 3.85 11.54
CA TYR A 68 18.76 2.66 12.22
C TYR A 68 18.51 2.92 13.72
N LYS A 69 17.37 2.44 14.24
CA LYS A 69 16.98 2.67 15.65
C LYS A 69 16.73 1.39 16.42
N HIS A 70 15.97 0.46 15.86
CA HIS A 70 15.57 -0.74 16.58
C HIS A 70 15.21 -1.91 15.65
N THR A 71 15.40 -3.12 16.16
CA THR A 71 14.88 -4.37 15.58
C THR A 71 13.98 -5.04 16.61
N ALA A 72 12.74 -5.32 16.23
CA ALA A 72 11.82 -6.17 16.95
C ALA A 72 11.68 -7.52 16.22
N SER A 73 11.34 -8.58 16.96
CA SER A 73 10.95 -9.86 16.35
C SER A 73 9.64 -9.66 15.59
N ALA A 74 9.53 -10.23 14.38
CA ALA A 74 8.30 -10.27 13.58
C ALA A 74 8.27 -11.60 12.82
N PRO A 75 7.95 -12.71 13.51
CA PRO A 75 8.08 -14.04 12.94
C PRO A 75 7.14 -14.23 11.76
N GLN A 76 7.67 -14.79 10.68
CA GLN A 76 6.97 -15.12 9.45
C GLN A 76 6.26 -13.93 8.78
N ALA A 77 6.71 -12.70 9.06
CA ALA A 77 6.16 -11.49 8.47
C ALA A 77 6.37 -11.46 6.95
N GLN A 78 5.34 -10.99 6.23
CA GLN A 78 5.30 -10.94 4.78
C GLN A 78 4.94 -9.56 4.25
N THR A 79 4.04 -8.86 4.96
CA THR A 79 3.52 -7.54 4.58
C THR A 79 3.49 -6.63 5.81
N ILE A 80 3.45 -5.32 5.57
CA ILE A 80 3.31 -4.31 6.62
C ILE A 80 2.44 -3.16 6.13
N PHE A 81 1.48 -2.78 6.96
CA PHE A 81 0.59 -1.65 6.73
C PHE A 81 0.55 -0.77 7.99
N SER A 82 0.64 0.55 7.83
CA SER A 82 0.54 1.49 8.94
C SER A 82 -0.84 2.13 8.98
N TYR A 83 -1.45 2.16 10.15
CA TYR A 83 -2.71 2.87 10.39
C TYR A 83 -2.71 3.45 11.81
N ASN A 84 -2.85 4.78 11.90
CA ASN A 84 -2.64 5.55 13.12
C ASN A 84 -1.29 5.19 13.78
N ASP A 85 -1.28 4.97 15.10
CA ASP A 85 -0.10 4.58 15.87
C ASP A 85 0.15 3.06 15.88
N ASN A 86 -0.31 2.34 14.84
CA ASN A 86 -0.12 0.89 14.75
C ASN A 86 0.47 0.46 13.40
N LEU A 87 1.24 -0.63 13.44
CA LEU A 87 1.68 -1.40 12.29
C LEU A 87 0.95 -2.74 12.31
N PHE A 88 0.23 -3.04 11.24
CA PHE A 88 -0.39 -4.32 10.96
C PHE A 88 0.56 -5.11 10.08
N ILE A 89 1.02 -6.25 10.59
CA ILE A 89 1.94 -7.14 9.90
C ILE A 89 1.17 -8.40 9.53
N GLY A 90 0.98 -8.61 8.24
CA GLY A 90 0.51 -9.88 7.72
C GLY A 90 1.65 -10.88 7.77
N ALA A 91 1.41 -11.99 8.44
CA ALA A 91 2.36 -13.08 8.59
C ALA A 91 1.69 -14.40 8.22
N ARG A 92 2.50 -15.44 8.05
CA ARG A 92 1.97 -16.73 7.63
C ARG A 92 0.96 -17.32 8.61
N ASP A 93 1.10 -17.11 9.90
CA ASP A 93 0.26 -17.71 10.95
C ASP A 93 -0.68 -16.71 11.65
N GLY A 94 -0.74 -15.48 11.16
CA GLY A 94 -1.57 -14.47 11.78
C GLY A 94 -1.35 -13.05 11.28
N ILE A 95 -2.16 -12.16 11.85
CA ILE A 95 -1.96 -10.72 11.80
C ILE A 95 -1.33 -10.31 13.13
N PHE A 96 -0.17 -9.67 13.09
CA PHE A 96 0.47 -9.09 14.28
C PHE A 96 0.30 -7.58 14.28
N ILE A 97 0.00 -7.00 15.44
CA ILE A 97 -0.21 -5.55 15.60
C ILE A 97 0.86 -5.00 16.52
N TYR A 98 1.69 -4.10 16.01
CA TYR A 98 2.73 -3.40 16.76
C TYR A 98 2.32 -1.96 17.02
N ASP A 99 2.48 -1.51 18.25
CA ASP A 99 2.41 -0.10 18.62
C ASP A 99 3.63 0.66 18.10
N ILE A 100 3.39 1.86 17.58
CA ILE A 100 4.43 2.81 17.18
C ILE A 100 4.27 4.18 17.85
N SER A 101 3.53 4.26 18.97
CA SER A 101 3.46 5.46 19.80
C SER A 101 4.84 5.99 20.20
N ASN A 102 5.81 5.09 20.41
CA ASN A 102 7.23 5.39 20.32
C ASN A 102 7.78 4.91 18.95
N PRO A 103 7.94 5.80 17.97
CA PRO A 103 8.24 5.38 16.60
C PRO A 103 9.63 4.74 16.46
N SER A 104 10.54 5.02 17.41
CA SER A 104 11.89 4.44 17.42
C SER A 104 11.98 3.01 17.95
N LYS A 105 10.91 2.53 18.60
CA LYS A 105 10.89 1.20 19.23
C LYS A 105 9.49 0.59 19.15
N PRO A 106 9.12 0.00 17.99
CA PRO A 106 7.85 -0.70 17.85
C PRO A 106 7.71 -1.85 18.86
N THR A 107 6.51 -2.03 19.42
CA THR A 107 6.25 -3.10 20.40
C THR A 107 5.00 -3.89 20.05
N LEU A 108 5.08 -5.23 20.05
CA LEU A 108 3.93 -6.08 19.81
C LEU A 108 2.83 -5.82 20.87
N LYS A 109 1.62 -5.50 20.42
CA LYS A 109 0.44 -5.25 21.27
C LYS A 109 -0.61 -6.35 21.19
N GLY A 110 -0.79 -6.96 20.03
CA GLY A 110 -1.81 -7.97 19.84
C GLY A 110 -1.59 -8.80 18.59
N GLN A 111 -2.39 -9.87 18.47
CA GLN A 111 -2.33 -10.76 17.33
C GLN A 111 -3.69 -11.43 17.08
N ALA A 112 -3.96 -11.71 15.82
CA ALA A 112 -5.03 -12.60 15.38
C ALA A 112 -4.39 -13.81 14.70
N SER A 113 -4.48 -14.99 15.30
CA SER A 113 -3.94 -16.19 14.66
C SER A 113 -4.95 -16.75 13.65
N HIS A 114 -4.45 -17.26 12.53
CA HIS A 114 -5.21 -18.05 11.59
C HIS A 114 -4.39 -19.26 11.13
N LEU A 115 -5.02 -20.15 10.37
CA LEU A 115 -4.30 -21.24 9.71
C LEU A 115 -3.28 -20.64 8.71
N ARG A 116 -2.19 -21.38 8.46
CA ARG A 116 -1.08 -20.87 7.65
C ARG A 116 -1.55 -20.34 6.30
N ALA A 117 -1.24 -19.08 5.97
CA ALA A 117 -1.65 -18.39 4.75
C ALA A 117 -0.57 -17.39 4.24
N CYS A 118 -0.86 -16.60 3.20
CA CYS A 118 0.10 -15.66 2.58
C CYS A 118 -0.57 -14.30 2.40
N ASP A 119 -0.62 -13.51 3.47
CA ASP A 119 -1.72 -12.56 3.60
C ASP A 119 -1.21 -11.12 3.72
N PRO A 120 -1.64 -10.22 2.81
CA PRO A 120 -1.66 -8.82 3.12
C PRO A 120 -2.79 -8.47 4.08
N VAL A 121 -2.55 -7.44 4.89
CA VAL A 121 -3.54 -6.86 5.79
C VAL A 121 -3.56 -5.35 5.60
N ILE A 122 -4.75 -4.77 5.55
CA ILE A 122 -4.96 -3.32 5.67
C ILE A 122 -5.96 -3.06 6.81
N ALA A 123 -5.98 -1.85 7.34
CA ALA A 123 -6.86 -1.46 8.44
C ALA A 123 -7.46 -0.07 8.24
N GLU A 124 -8.71 0.10 8.63
CA GLU A 124 -9.38 1.40 8.69
C GLU A 124 -10.48 1.37 9.77
N GLY A 125 -10.61 2.48 10.50
CA GLY A 125 -11.52 2.59 11.64
C GLY A 125 -11.25 1.50 12.69
N THR A 126 -12.28 0.70 12.97
CA THR A 126 -12.26 -0.41 13.93
C THR A 126 -12.15 -1.76 13.25
N TYR A 127 -11.80 -1.83 11.96
CA TYR A 127 -11.70 -3.09 11.23
C TYR A 127 -10.35 -3.25 10.50
N ALA A 128 -9.92 -4.51 10.40
CA ALA A 128 -8.83 -4.93 9.53
C ALA A 128 -9.35 -5.93 8.50
N TYR A 129 -8.83 -5.81 7.27
CA TYR A 129 -9.18 -6.65 6.14
C TYR A 129 -7.94 -7.43 5.72
N SER A 130 -8.08 -8.74 5.58
CA SER A 130 -6.99 -9.63 5.18
C SER A 130 -7.47 -10.57 4.08
N THR A 131 -6.63 -10.83 3.10
CA THR A 131 -6.92 -11.79 2.02
C THR A 131 -6.11 -13.04 2.21
N LEU A 132 -6.79 -14.17 2.28
CA LEU A 132 -6.19 -15.47 2.49
C LEU A 132 -6.26 -16.26 1.20
N GLN A 133 -5.11 -16.51 0.55
CA GLN A 133 -5.11 -17.17 -0.76
C GLN A 133 -5.43 -18.67 -0.68
N GLY A 134 -4.96 -19.37 0.37
CA GLY A 134 -5.04 -20.83 0.47
C GLY A 134 -4.34 -21.57 -0.68
N SER A 135 -3.16 -22.15 -0.43
CA SER A 135 -2.46 -22.95 -1.45
C SER A 135 -1.51 -23.97 -0.82
N SER A 136 -0.98 -24.90 -1.62
CA SER A 136 0.06 -25.84 -1.16
C SER A 136 1.28 -25.12 -0.52
N THR A 137 1.60 -23.92 -0.99
CA THR A 137 2.71 -23.10 -0.47
C THR A 137 2.29 -22.23 0.72
N CYS A 138 1.05 -21.77 0.69
CA CYS A 138 0.44 -20.83 1.65
C CYS A 138 -0.57 -21.54 2.55
N GLY A 139 -0.32 -22.81 2.91
CA GLY A 139 -1.18 -23.60 3.79
C GLY A 139 -2.63 -23.83 3.32
N ASN A 140 -3.30 -24.71 4.04
CA ASN A 140 -4.66 -25.16 3.70
C ASN A 140 -5.68 -24.32 4.47
N VAL A 141 -6.05 -23.17 3.91
CA VAL A 141 -7.08 -22.28 4.45
C VAL A 141 -8.21 -22.10 3.45
N ASN A 142 -9.38 -21.70 3.96
CA ASN A 142 -10.49 -21.33 3.08
C ASN A 142 -10.12 -20.01 2.38
N PRO A 143 -10.04 -19.99 1.05
CA PRO A 143 -9.61 -18.81 0.34
C PRO A 143 -10.69 -17.73 0.40
N GLY A 144 -10.32 -16.51 0.75
CA GLY A 144 -11.28 -15.43 0.81
C GLY A 144 -10.81 -14.13 1.47
N LEU A 145 -11.77 -13.22 1.63
CA LEU A 145 -11.64 -12.00 2.40
C LEU A 145 -12.04 -12.28 3.85
N TYR A 146 -11.16 -11.95 4.78
CA TYR A 146 -11.35 -12.07 6.22
C TYR A 146 -11.43 -10.68 6.82
N VAL A 147 -12.47 -10.42 7.62
CA VAL A 147 -12.70 -9.13 8.28
C VAL A 147 -12.62 -9.31 9.79
N TYR A 148 -11.68 -8.59 10.40
CA TYR A 148 -11.42 -8.61 11.82
C TYR A 148 -11.90 -7.32 12.47
N ASP A 149 -12.61 -7.41 13.59
CA ASP A 149 -12.82 -6.30 14.51
C ASP A 149 -11.54 -6.10 15.33
N ILE A 150 -11.02 -4.87 15.28
CA ILE A 150 -9.79 -4.42 15.96
C ILE A 150 -10.09 -3.30 16.97
N THR A 151 -11.33 -3.16 17.43
CA THR A 151 -11.72 -2.23 18.51
C THR A 151 -10.83 -2.42 19.73
N ASN A 152 -10.53 -3.68 20.06
CA ASN A 152 -9.44 -4.03 20.97
C ASN A 152 -8.25 -4.56 20.17
N ILE A 153 -7.27 -3.69 19.90
CA ILE A 153 -6.05 -4.06 19.16
C ILE A 153 -5.22 -5.17 19.84
N MET A 154 -5.39 -5.41 21.13
CA MET A 154 -4.69 -6.49 21.83
C MET A 154 -5.31 -7.86 21.52
N GLN A 155 -6.56 -7.88 21.09
CA GLN A 155 -7.31 -9.10 20.81
C GLN A 155 -8.24 -8.89 19.59
N PRO A 156 -7.70 -8.84 18.37
CA PRO A 156 -8.53 -8.81 17.17
C PRO A 156 -9.43 -10.04 17.07
N VAL A 157 -10.66 -9.84 16.61
CA VAL A 157 -11.67 -10.91 16.50
C VAL A 157 -12.12 -11.05 15.06
N LEU A 158 -12.07 -12.26 14.50
CA LEU A 158 -12.64 -12.53 13.18
C LEU A 158 -14.16 -12.39 13.25
N LYS A 159 -14.73 -11.47 12.47
CA LYS A 159 -16.17 -11.19 12.44
C LYS A 159 -16.85 -11.75 11.21
N GLN A 160 -16.16 -11.70 10.07
CA GLN A 160 -16.74 -12.11 8.81
C GLN A 160 -15.72 -12.74 7.87
N TYR A 161 -16.21 -13.68 7.07
CA TYR A 161 -15.51 -14.34 5.99
C TYR A 161 -16.35 -14.28 4.72
N ALA A 162 -15.76 -13.82 3.63
CA ALA A 162 -16.36 -13.86 2.29
C ALA A 162 -15.48 -14.73 1.38
N SER A 163 -16.02 -15.88 0.97
CA SER A 163 -15.32 -16.83 0.09
C SER A 163 -14.98 -16.18 -1.23
N MET A 164 -13.73 -16.34 -1.68
CA MET A 164 -13.28 -15.81 -2.97
C MET A 164 -12.13 -16.65 -3.51
N PRO A 165 -12.09 -16.93 -4.82
CA PRO A 165 -11.00 -17.67 -5.41
C PRO A 165 -9.73 -16.81 -5.49
N LYS A 166 -8.62 -17.35 -4.98
CA LYS A 166 -7.26 -16.80 -5.10
C LYS A 166 -7.12 -15.29 -4.79
N PRO A 167 -7.62 -14.77 -3.67
CA PRO A 167 -7.44 -13.36 -3.34
C PRO A 167 -5.95 -13.03 -3.15
N LYS A 168 -5.58 -11.80 -3.51
CA LYS A 168 -4.21 -11.25 -3.47
C LYS A 168 -4.22 -9.89 -2.77
N GLY A 169 -3.57 -8.88 -3.34
CA GLY A 169 -3.57 -7.55 -2.76
C GLY A 169 -4.96 -6.93 -2.71
N LEU A 170 -5.11 -5.96 -1.82
CA LEU A 170 -6.34 -5.27 -1.54
C LEU A 170 -6.10 -3.78 -1.28
N GLY A 171 -7.10 -2.96 -1.52
CA GLY A 171 -7.03 -1.51 -1.30
C GLY A 171 -8.39 -0.99 -0.90
N LEU A 172 -8.44 -0.05 0.04
CA LEU A 172 -9.67 0.51 0.57
C LEU A 172 -9.77 2.00 0.24
N ALA A 173 -10.89 2.38 -0.35
CA ALA A 173 -11.26 3.77 -0.59
C ALA A 173 -12.61 4.03 0.08
N GLN A 174 -12.60 4.63 1.28
CA GLN A 174 -13.81 4.79 2.09
C GLN A 174 -14.52 3.43 2.28
N ASN A 175 -15.79 3.33 1.89
CA ASN A 175 -16.57 2.10 2.02
C ASN A 175 -16.40 1.13 0.84
N THR A 176 -15.43 1.34 -0.04
CA THR A 176 -15.21 0.49 -1.22
C THR A 176 -13.87 -0.22 -1.14
N LEU A 177 -13.92 -1.55 -1.03
CA LEU A 177 -12.75 -2.41 -0.98
C LEU A 177 -12.51 -3.08 -2.34
N TYR A 178 -11.34 -2.86 -2.91
CA TYR A 178 -10.86 -3.53 -4.12
C TYR A 178 -10.00 -4.71 -3.71
N VAL A 179 -10.30 -5.90 -4.22
CA VAL A 179 -9.52 -7.13 -3.95
C VAL A 179 -9.10 -7.76 -5.26
N CYS A 180 -7.79 -7.92 -5.45
CA CYS A 180 -7.22 -8.61 -6.60
C CYS A 180 -7.43 -10.13 -6.48
N GLY A 181 -7.72 -10.80 -7.60
CA GLY A 181 -8.00 -12.23 -7.66
C GLY A 181 -7.20 -12.98 -8.72
N GLU A 182 -5.95 -12.60 -9.03
CA GLU A 182 -5.18 -13.16 -10.15
C GLU A 182 -6.02 -13.20 -11.45
N GLU A 183 -6.21 -14.37 -12.08
CA GLU A 183 -7.02 -14.58 -13.29
C GLU A 183 -8.54 -14.44 -13.08
N TYR A 184 -9.00 -14.31 -11.83
CA TYR A 184 -10.41 -14.09 -11.52
C TYR A 184 -10.82 -12.61 -11.63
N GLY A 185 -9.86 -11.71 -11.88
CA GLY A 185 -10.08 -10.27 -12.03
C GLY A 185 -9.92 -9.51 -10.72
N MET A 186 -10.49 -8.32 -10.65
CA MET A 186 -10.54 -7.50 -9.44
C MET A 186 -11.98 -7.40 -8.92
N THR A 187 -12.23 -7.90 -7.72
CA THR A 187 -13.53 -7.83 -7.05
C THR A 187 -13.65 -6.52 -6.28
N ILE A 188 -14.81 -5.87 -6.40
CA ILE A 188 -15.16 -4.62 -5.71
C ILE A 188 -16.25 -4.94 -4.70
N PHE A 189 -15.96 -4.71 -3.42
CA PHE A 189 -16.88 -4.87 -2.32
C PHE A 189 -17.36 -3.50 -1.79
N ASP A 190 -18.65 -3.42 -1.46
CA ASP A 190 -19.18 -2.42 -0.52
C ASP A 190 -18.98 -2.96 0.91
N VAL A 191 -18.19 -2.23 1.69
CA VAL A 191 -17.86 -2.52 3.10
C VAL A 191 -18.38 -1.43 4.03
N SER A 192 -19.41 -0.68 3.62
CA SER A 192 -20.13 0.27 4.50
C SER A 192 -20.66 -0.38 5.78
N ASN A 193 -20.95 -1.68 5.72
CA ASN A 193 -21.06 -2.55 6.87
C ASN A 193 -19.94 -3.61 6.83
N PRO A 194 -18.83 -3.44 7.57
CA PRO A 194 -17.71 -4.39 7.56
C PRO A 194 -18.08 -5.81 8.02
N GLU A 195 -19.13 -5.97 8.82
CA GLU A 195 -19.62 -7.30 9.25
C GLU A 195 -20.44 -8.00 8.16
N SER A 196 -20.80 -7.30 7.08
CA SER A 196 -21.51 -7.86 5.93
C SER A 196 -21.00 -7.24 4.61
N PRO A 197 -19.75 -7.53 4.20
CA PRO A 197 -19.22 -7.10 2.91
C PRO A 197 -20.09 -7.62 1.77
N LYS A 198 -20.43 -6.74 0.83
CA LYS A 198 -21.25 -7.08 -0.33
C LYS A 198 -20.41 -6.98 -1.58
N GLU A 199 -20.29 -8.09 -2.31
CA GLU A 199 -19.72 -8.05 -3.65
C GLU A 199 -20.63 -7.22 -4.56
N LYS A 200 -20.10 -6.12 -5.10
CA LYS A 200 -20.83 -5.22 -6.00
C LYS A 200 -20.53 -5.52 -7.46
N LYS A 201 -19.27 -5.80 -7.76
CA LYS A 201 -18.78 -5.94 -9.14
C LYS A 201 -17.50 -6.75 -9.18
N VAL A 202 -17.30 -7.49 -10.26
CA VAL A 202 -16.00 -8.06 -10.61
C VAL A 202 -15.56 -7.44 -11.94
N LEU A 203 -14.42 -6.75 -11.93
CA LEU A 203 -13.75 -6.33 -13.16
C LEU A 203 -12.96 -7.52 -13.69
N LYS A 204 -13.62 -8.31 -14.55
CA LYS A 204 -13.05 -9.50 -15.15
C LYS A 204 -12.66 -9.25 -16.60
N ASP A 205 -11.39 -9.44 -16.87
CA ASP A 205 -10.76 -9.46 -18.19
C ASP A 205 -9.60 -10.48 -18.17
N ASP A 206 -8.76 -10.50 -19.20
CA ASP A 206 -7.57 -11.36 -19.25
C ASP A 206 -6.40 -10.84 -18.37
N THR A 207 -6.63 -9.81 -17.56
CA THR A 207 -5.61 -9.22 -16.70
C THR A 207 -5.48 -10.02 -15.41
N SER A 208 -4.24 -10.36 -15.05
CA SER A 208 -3.92 -10.96 -13.75
C SER A 208 -3.56 -9.87 -12.74
N TYR A 209 -4.50 -9.54 -11.85
CA TYR A 209 -4.34 -8.52 -10.82
C TYR A 209 -3.58 -9.07 -9.61
N GLN A 210 -2.55 -8.35 -9.16
CA GLN A 210 -1.65 -8.78 -8.08
C GLN A 210 -1.76 -7.91 -6.83
N ASP A 211 -1.72 -6.59 -6.99
CA ASP A 211 -1.92 -5.63 -5.89
C ASP A 211 -2.56 -4.35 -6.40
N VAL A 212 -3.12 -3.57 -5.47
CA VAL A 212 -3.72 -2.27 -5.75
C VAL A 212 -3.29 -1.23 -4.72
N ILE A 213 -3.13 0.00 -5.18
CA ILE A 213 -2.82 1.16 -4.33
C ILE A 213 -3.89 2.21 -4.61
N VAL A 214 -4.60 2.62 -3.55
CA VAL A 214 -5.57 3.72 -3.60
C VAL A 214 -4.83 5.03 -3.36
N ALA A 215 -4.96 5.97 -4.29
CA ALA A 215 -4.39 7.31 -4.23
C ALA A 215 -5.47 8.34 -4.55
N GLU A 216 -6.19 8.80 -3.51
CA GLU A 216 -7.34 9.71 -3.64
C GLU A 216 -8.43 9.17 -4.58
N ASN A 217 -8.49 9.71 -5.81
CA ASN A 217 -9.42 9.31 -6.86
C ASN A 217 -8.76 8.43 -7.94
N ALA A 218 -7.54 7.94 -7.70
CA ALA A 218 -6.85 7.01 -8.58
C ALA A 218 -6.67 5.65 -7.90
N LEU A 219 -6.77 4.59 -8.70
CA LEU A 219 -6.40 3.23 -8.31
C LEU A 219 -5.27 2.76 -9.22
N ILE A 220 -4.12 2.49 -8.62
CA ILE A 220 -2.95 1.95 -9.32
C ILE A 220 -2.96 0.44 -9.13
N CYS A 221 -3.19 -0.31 -10.19
CA CYS A 221 -3.19 -1.77 -10.16
C CYS A 221 -1.86 -2.30 -10.68
N TYR A 222 -1.16 -3.06 -9.85
CA TYR A 222 -0.04 -3.88 -10.30
C TYR A 222 -0.56 -5.19 -10.88
N VAL A 223 -0.20 -5.44 -12.13
CA VAL A 223 -0.66 -6.58 -12.92
C VAL A 223 0.52 -7.27 -13.60
N ASN A 224 0.35 -8.52 -14.05
CA ASN A 224 1.47 -9.25 -14.67
C ASN A 224 2.05 -8.59 -15.93
N SER A 225 1.27 -7.76 -16.62
CA SER A 225 1.69 -7.03 -17.84
C SER A 225 2.22 -5.62 -17.58
N GLY A 226 2.24 -5.15 -16.33
CA GLY A 226 2.65 -3.78 -15.98
C GLY A 226 1.75 -3.11 -14.95
N LEU A 227 1.36 -1.87 -15.22
CA LEU A 227 0.45 -1.10 -14.36
C LEU A 227 -0.80 -0.70 -15.13
N LEU A 228 -1.93 -0.75 -14.43
CA LEU A 228 -3.17 -0.12 -14.87
C LEU A 228 -3.50 1.04 -13.94
N LEU A 229 -3.92 2.16 -14.50
CA LEU A 229 -4.39 3.31 -13.75
C LEU A 229 -5.89 3.47 -14.00
N TYR A 230 -6.69 3.47 -12.94
CA TYR A 230 -8.11 3.74 -12.99
C TYR A 230 -8.44 5.05 -12.27
N ASP A 231 -9.44 5.77 -12.80
CA ASP A 231 -10.21 6.78 -12.08
C ASP A 231 -11.24 6.06 -11.21
N ILE A 232 -11.26 6.38 -9.92
CA ILE A 232 -12.20 5.88 -8.91
C ILE A 232 -12.95 7.03 -8.22
N THR A 233 -13.16 8.15 -8.91
CA THR A 233 -14.03 9.24 -8.44
C THR A 233 -15.42 8.70 -8.11
N ASP A 234 -15.97 7.84 -8.97
CA ASP A 234 -16.99 6.86 -8.58
C ASP A 234 -16.29 5.57 -8.17
N ARG A 235 -16.20 5.35 -6.85
CA ARG A 235 -15.45 4.23 -6.27
C ARG A 235 -15.99 2.87 -6.68
N GLU A 236 -17.30 2.75 -6.90
CA GLU A 236 -17.92 1.49 -7.31
C GLU A 236 -17.79 1.23 -8.82
N ASN A 237 -17.47 2.26 -9.60
CA ASN A 237 -17.33 2.18 -11.05
C ASN A 237 -15.97 2.70 -11.55
N PRO A 238 -14.87 1.96 -11.30
CA PRO A 238 -13.55 2.34 -11.81
C PRO A 238 -13.54 2.46 -13.33
N ILE A 239 -12.95 3.54 -13.83
CA ILE A 239 -12.78 3.81 -15.27
C ILE A 239 -11.29 3.73 -15.61
N LEU A 240 -10.90 2.83 -16.51
CA LEU A 240 -9.51 2.70 -16.93
C LEU A 240 -9.06 3.99 -17.63
N LEU A 241 -8.01 4.63 -17.10
CA LEU A 241 -7.37 5.81 -17.68
C LEU A 241 -6.18 5.42 -18.56
N GLN A 242 -5.33 4.51 -18.06
CA GLN A 242 -4.06 4.22 -18.72
C GLN A 242 -3.60 2.78 -18.47
N LYS A 243 -2.96 2.20 -19.49
CA LYS A 243 -2.13 0.99 -19.36
C LYS A 243 -0.67 1.37 -19.56
N ILE A 244 0.19 0.95 -18.65
CA ILE A 244 1.64 1.15 -18.71
C ILE A 244 2.26 -0.24 -18.75
N ASN A 245 2.71 -0.66 -19.92
CA ASN A 245 3.29 -1.98 -20.11
C ASN A 245 4.74 -2.01 -19.59
N GLN A 246 5.20 -3.19 -19.17
CA GLN A 246 6.62 -3.44 -18.87
C GLN A 246 7.48 -3.52 -20.13
#